data_AF-A0A6A6C3T7-F1
#
_entry.id   AF-A0A6A6C3T7-F1
#
_cell.length_a   1.000
_cell.length_b   1.000
_cell.length_c   1.000
_cell.angle_alpha   90.00
_cell.angle_beta   90.00
_cell.angle_gamma   90.00
#
_symmetry.space_group_name_H-M   'P 1'
#
loop_
_entity.id
_entity.type
_entity.pdbx_description
1 polymer ?
#
loop_
_entity_poly.entity_id
_entity_poly.type
_entity_poly.pdbx_seq_one_letter_code
_entity_poly.pdbx_strand_id
1 'polypeptide(L)'
;MDHPSFCVGWDNYRRLDDYQDTTNYVLQTNAEAADYDDIPTNSRKTYLIAIFHRISRQQLNYRNCNVNELRTFAIQRRLATAPAAPSRRKVRDGDHKRLVRLLEAADESATFPGFLDLSAKLRCLVYEHYVASLPKKLQVPAQPPIAKVNKLLRTESLPIFYHGCQIQLHLQQQQRKDRKILKFSNDSQLFLNSLAPKSLAEIHSLHIACSLGSSASYMGHEIDIQLKKSEKAGVQVKKRFKGFMLQNARTRSIEVALSDFFNQESQRKKELTIEGVYAARRKLEDTVV
;
A
#
# COMPACT_ATOMS: atom_id res chain seq x y z
N MET A 1 -9.98 -15.30 -13.03
CA MET A 1 -10.45 -15.67 -11.69
C MET A 1 -10.32 -14.43 -10.85
N ASP A 2 -11.44 -13.77 -10.58
CA ASP A 2 -11.47 -12.56 -9.77
C ASP A 2 -11.30 -12.97 -8.31
N HIS A 3 -10.16 -12.64 -7.71
CA HIS A 3 -9.97 -12.81 -6.27
C HIS A 3 -11.01 -11.98 -5.52
N PRO A 4 -11.60 -12.50 -4.43
CA PRO A 4 -12.55 -11.76 -3.63
C PRO A 4 -11.94 -10.41 -3.23
N SER A 5 -12.61 -9.33 -3.62
CA SER A 5 -12.22 -7.97 -3.27
C SER A 5 -12.40 -7.79 -1.77
N PHE A 6 -11.31 -7.93 -1.02
CA PHE A 6 -11.30 -7.70 0.41
C PHE A 6 -11.40 -6.21 0.70
N CYS A 7 -12.57 -5.79 1.19
CA CYS A 7 -12.75 -4.54 1.92
C CYS A 7 -12.34 -4.76 3.39
N VAL A 8 -11.04 -4.74 3.67
CA VAL A 8 -10.53 -4.39 5.00
C VAL A 8 -9.57 -3.23 4.76
N GLY A 9 -10.13 -2.03 4.81
CA GLY A 9 -9.49 -0.82 4.30
C GLY A 9 -8.40 -0.29 5.21
N TRP A 10 -7.15 -0.69 4.98
CA TRP A 10 -5.93 0.08 5.23
C TRP A 10 -4.93 -0.36 4.16
N ASP A 11 -4.18 0.54 3.54
CA ASP A 11 -3.28 0.15 2.45
C ASP A 11 -2.17 -0.83 2.90
N ASN A 12 -2.29 -2.09 2.49
CA ASN A 12 -1.39 -3.19 2.84
C ASN A 12 0.01 -3.12 2.20
N TYR A 13 0.36 -2.10 1.39
CA TYR A 13 1.72 -2.03 0.82
C TYR A 13 2.78 -1.63 1.85
N ARG A 14 2.38 -1.00 2.96
CA ARG A 14 3.29 -0.50 4.00
C ARG A 14 3.50 -1.52 5.12
N ARG A 15 2.57 -2.43 5.32
CA ARG A 15 2.61 -3.36 6.45
C ARG A 15 2.49 -4.77 5.88
N LEU A 16 3.51 -5.59 6.12
CA LEU A 16 3.19 -6.91 6.65
C LEU A 16 2.34 -6.59 7.87
N ASP A 17 1.01 -6.63 7.76
CA ASP A 17 0.16 -6.10 8.83
C ASP A 17 0.60 -6.72 10.13
N ASP A 18 0.64 -5.90 11.18
CA ASP A 18 0.72 -6.47 12.50
C ASP A 18 -0.65 -7.10 12.73
N TYR A 19 -0.79 -8.36 12.33
CA TYR A 19 -2.02 -9.16 12.43
C TYR A 19 -2.40 -9.46 13.91
N GLN A 20 -1.80 -8.71 14.85
CA GLN A 20 -2.03 -8.78 16.29
C GLN A 20 -3.42 -8.31 16.66
N ASP A 21 -4.04 -7.42 15.89
CA ASP A 21 -5.42 -6.99 16.14
C ASP A 21 -6.45 -7.85 15.39
N THR A 22 -6.02 -8.71 14.46
CA THR A 22 -6.90 -9.61 13.71
C THR A 22 -7.35 -10.78 14.59
N THR A 23 -8.61 -11.20 14.46
CA THR A 23 -9.13 -12.37 15.20
C THR A 23 -8.60 -13.67 14.59
N ASN A 24 -8.45 -14.72 15.42
CA ASN A 24 -8.01 -16.04 14.94
C ASN A 24 -8.95 -16.59 13.86
N TYR A 25 -10.26 -16.36 14.02
CA TYR A 25 -11.27 -16.75 13.05
C TYR A 25 -10.98 -16.18 11.67
N VAL A 26 -10.77 -14.86 11.57
CA VAL A 26 -10.46 -14.20 10.28
C VAL A 26 -9.15 -14.71 9.69
N LEU A 27 -8.11 -14.88 10.52
CA LEU A 27 -6.84 -15.41 10.04
C LEU A 27 -6.96 -16.84 9.51
N GLN A 28 -7.77 -17.68 10.16
CA GLN A 28 -8.00 -19.05 9.74
C GLN A 28 -8.81 -19.12 8.44
N THR A 29 -9.94 -18.41 8.35
CA THR A 29 -10.75 -18.35 7.13
C THR A 29 -9.95 -17.87 5.93
N ASN A 30 -9.07 -16.89 6.12
CA ASN A 30 -8.22 -16.39 5.03
C ASN A 30 -7.10 -17.38 4.67
N ALA A 31 -6.58 -18.15 5.62
CA ALA A 31 -5.57 -19.16 5.34
C ALA A 31 -6.18 -20.33 4.56
N GLU A 32 -7.38 -20.78 4.92
CA GLU A 32 -8.17 -21.77 4.16
C GLU A 32 -8.43 -21.27 2.73
N ALA A 33 -8.81 -20.01 2.55
CA ALA A 33 -8.98 -19.41 1.22
C ALA A 33 -7.69 -19.32 0.39
N ALA A 34 -6.52 -19.55 0.99
CA ALA A 34 -5.20 -19.55 0.35
C ALA A 34 -4.58 -20.96 0.28
N ASP A 35 -5.42 -21.99 0.28
CA ASP A 35 -5.05 -23.41 0.22
C ASP A 35 -4.22 -23.92 1.41
N TYR A 36 -4.38 -23.34 2.60
CA TYR A 36 -3.84 -23.87 3.86
C TYR A 36 -4.91 -24.65 4.65
N ASP A 37 -5.43 -25.71 4.05
CA ASP A 37 -6.52 -26.53 4.62
C ASP A 37 -6.08 -27.39 5.83
N ASP A 38 -4.77 -27.53 6.05
CA ASP A 38 -4.19 -28.42 7.07
C ASP A 38 -4.01 -27.77 8.45
N ILE A 39 -4.50 -26.54 8.64
CA ILE A 39 -4.33 -25.78 9.87
C ILE A 39 -5.27 -26.32 10.97
N PRO A 40 -4.75 -26.78 12.13
CA PRO A 40 -5.60 -27.17 13.24
C PRO A 40 -6.47 -26.01 13.75
N THR A 41 -7.75 -26.27 14.07
CA THR A 41 -8.70 -25.26 14.58
C THR A 41 -8.21 -24.53 15.83
N ASN A 42 -7.38 -25.17 16.65
CA ASN A 42 -6.80 -24.60 17.87
C ASN A 42 -5.35 -24.12 17.67
N SER A 43 -5.00 -23.70 16.45
CA SER A 43 -3.69 -23.14 16.16
C SER A 43 -3.42 -21.86 16.95
N ARG A 44 -2.18 -21.73 17.43
CA ARG A 44 -1.74 -20.51 18.12
C ARG A 44 -1.81 -19.32 17.16
N LYS A 45 -2.24 -18.16 17.66
CA LYS A 45 -2.32 -16.93 16.87
C LYS A 45 -1.00 -16.60 16.15
N THR A 46 0.13 -16.72 16.84
CA THR A 46 1.47 -16.48 16.27
C THR A 46 1.77 -17.32 15.04
N TYR A 47 1.25 -18.54 14.97
CA TYR A 47 1.41 -19.43 13.82
C TYR A 47 0.49 -19.02 12.65
N LEU A 48 -0.75 -18.63 12.93
CA LEU A 48 -1.67 -18.08 11.94
C LEU A 48 -1.12 -16.79 11.32
N ILE A 49 -0.55 -15.90 12.15
CA ILE A 49 0.14 -14.68 11.71
C ILE A 49 1.32 -15.02 10.79
N ALA A 50 2.13 -16.03 11.13
CA ALA A 50 3.25 -16.45 10.28
C ALA A 50 2.77 -16.95 8.90
N ILE A 51 1.69 -17.75 8.85
CA ILE A 51 1.09 -18.20 7.60
C ILE A 51 0.60 -17.00 6.78
N PHE A 52 -0.06 -16.04 7.43
CA PHE A 52 -0.56 -14.86 6.75
C PHE A 52 0.58 -14.00 6.18
N HIS A 53 1.70 -13.84 6.89
CA HIS A 53 2.89 -13.18 6.33
C HIS A 53 3.39 -13.87 5.06
N ARG A 54 3.36 -15.21 4.99
CA ARG A 54 3.74 -15.96 3.78
C ARG A 54 2.77 -15.68 2.63
N ILE A 55 1.47 -15.71 2.90
CA ILE A 55 0.41 -15.40 1.93
C ILE A 55 0.60 -13.97 1.38
N SER A 56 0.77 -12.97 2.25
CA SER A 56 0.96 -11.57 1.85
C SER A 56 2.23 -11.35 1.04
N ARG A 57 3.26 -12.19 1.20
CA ARG A 57 4.50 -12.17 0.41
C ARG A 57 4.41 -13.02 -0.85
N GLN A 58 3.26 -13.62 -1.14
CA GLN A 58 3.05 -14.56 -2.25
C GLN A 58 4.07 -15.70 -2.26
N GLN A 59 4.46 -16.17 -1.08
CA GLN A 59 5.38 -17.30 -0.95
C GLN A 59 4.65 -18.62 -1.20
N LEU A 60 5.35 -19.59 -1.79
CA LEU A 60 4.81 -20.91 -2.07
C LEU A 60 4.40 -21.62 -0.77
N ASN A 61 3.22 -22.25 -0.78
CA ASN A 61 2.79 -23.17 0.26
C ASN A 61 3.44 -24.55 0.04
N TYR A 62 4.56 -24.81 0.72
CA TYR A 62 5.29 -26.07 0.61
C TYR A 62 4.55 -27.28 1.18
N ARG A 63 3.50 -27.08 1.99
CA ARG A 63 2.79 -28.20 2.62
C ARG A 63 2.03 -29.03 1.61
N ASN A 64 1.57 -28.40 0.53
CA ASN A 64 0.85 -29.03 -0.56
C ASN A 64 1.78 -29.70 -1.57
N CYS A 65 3.10 -29.49 -1.45
CA CYS A 65 4.09 -30.12 -2.31
C CYS A 65 4.45 -31.52 -1.81
N ASN A 66 4.71 -32.42 -2.76
CA ASN A 66 5.22 -33.76 -2.43
C ASN A 66 6.73 -33.72 -2.11
N VAL A 67 7.25 -34.79 -1.50
CA VAL A 67 8.65 -34.84 -1.03
C VAL A 67 9.67 -34.67 -2.16
N ASN A 68 9.36 -35.10 -3.40
CA ASN A 68 10.29 -34.96 -4.53
C ASN A 68 10.38 -33.50 -5.00
N GLU A 69 9.26 -32.78 -5.03
CA GLU A 69 9.23 -31.34 -5.31
C GLU A 69 10.01 -30.56 -4.25
N LEU A 70 9.77 -30.87 -2.97
CA LEU A 70 10.48 -30.23 -1.86
C LEU A 70 12.00 -30.45 -1.93
N ARG A 71 12.44 -31.67 -2.29
CA ARG A 71 13.87 -31.96 -2.52
C ARG A 71 14.41 -31.16 -3.69
N THR A 72 13.64 -31.05 -4.76
CA THR A 72 14.03 -30.28 -5.95
C THR A 72 14.22 -28.80 -5.60
N PHE A 73 13.27 -28.20 -4.87
CA PHE A 73 13.39 -26.83 -4.39
C PHE A 73 14.60 -26.64 -3.47
N ALA A 74 14.84 -27.57 -2.54
CA ALA A 74 15.97 -27.49 -1.63
C ALA A 74 17.32 -27.56 -2.36
N ILE A 75 17.43 -28.39 -3.40
CA ILE A 75 18.63 -28.50 -4.25
C ILE A 75 18.83 -27.23 -5.08
N GLN A 76 17.76 -26.74 -5.74
CA GLN A 76 17.82 -25.52 -6.55
C GLN A 76 18.26 -24.30 -5.74
N ARG A 77 17.85 -24.25 -4.47
CA ARG A 77 18.24 -23.19 -3.51
C ARG A 77 19.56 -23.45 -2.79
N ARG A 78 20.24 -24.55 -3.11
CA ARG A 78 21.52 -24.96 -2.50
C ARG A 78 21.44 -25.12 -0.98
N LEU A 79 20.25 -25.48 -0.46
CA LEU A 79 20.01 -25.72 0.97
C LEU A 79 20.34 -27.17 1.37
N ALA A 80 20.36 -28.08 0.40
CA ALA A 80 20.72 -29.47 0.59
C ALA A 80 21.67 -29.92 -0.53
N THR A 81 22.63 -30.77 -0.19
CA THR A 81 23.44 -31.51 -1.17
C THR A 81 22.57 -32.55 -1.86
N ALA A 82 22.75 -32.72 -3.17
CA ALA A 82 22.06 -33.75 -3.95
C ALA A 82 22.18 -35.11 -3.21
N PRO A 83 21.06 -35.84 -3.01
CA PRO A 83 21.11 -37.09 -2.27
C PRO A 83 22.04 -38.08 -2.98
N ALA A 84 22.98 -38.66 -2.24
CA ALA A 84 23.82 -39.75 -2.71
C ALA A 84 22.95 -40.99 -2.92
N ALA A 85 22.46 -41.18 -4.15
CA ALA A 85 21.57 -42.25 -4.61
C ALA A 85 20.26 -42.40 -3.78
N PRO A 86 19.15 -42.85 -4.39
CA PRO A 86 17.94 -43.15 -3.65
C PRO A 86 18.17 -44.40 -2.80
N SER A 87 18.66 -44.23 -1.57
CA SER A 87 18.50 -45.27 -0.54
C SER A 87 16.99 -45.54 -0.43
N ARG A 88 16.55 -46.76 -0.77
CA ARG A 88 15.15 -47.25 -0.77
C ARG A 88 14.48 -47.24 0.63
N ARG A 89 14.96 -46.42 1.56
CA ARG A 89 14.30 -46.19 2.84
C ARG A 89 13.01 -45.44 2.58
N LYS A 90 11.91 -46.03 3.03
CA LYS A 90 10.55 -45.48 3.06
C LYS A 90 10.64 -44.00 3.44
N VAL A 91 10.18 -43.12 2.56
CA VAL A 91 10.07 -41.67 2.84
C VAL A 91 9.21 -41.55 4.09
N ARG A 92 9.80 -41.05 5.18
CA ARG A 92 9.09 -40.88 6.45
C ARG A 92 8.39 -39.52 6.43
N ASP A 93 7.22 -39.40 7.06
CA ASP A 93 6.54 -38.11 7.24
C ASP A 93 7.43 -37.05 7.92
N GLY A 94 8.43 -37.49 8.68
CA GLY A 94 9.46 -36.62 9.24
C GLY A 94 10.33 -35.93 8.19
N ASP A 95 10.57 -36.54 7.03
CA ASP A 95 11.35 -35.94 5.94
C ASP A 95 10.58 -34.79 5.28
N HIS A 96 9.26 -34.95 5.08
CA HIS A 96 8.40 -33.91 4.52
C HIS A 96 8.38 -32.68 5.42
N LYS A 97 8.03 -32.85 6.71
CA LYS A 97 7.99 -31.75 7.69
C LYS A 97 9.34 -31.04 7.82
N ARG A 98 10.45 -31.79 7.77
CA ARG A 98 11.80 -31.22 7.82
C ARG A 98 12.08 -30.35 6.59
N LEU A 99 11.77 -30.83 5.39
CA LEU A 99 12.01 -30.09 4.15
C LEU A 99 11.15 -28.83 4.06
N VAL A 100 9.86 -28.92 4.43
CA VAL A 100 8.97 -27.75 4.53
C VAL A 100 9.59 -26.69 5.43
N ARG A 101 9.94 -27.04 6.67
CA ARG A 101 10.55 -26.09 7.62
C ARG A 101 11.85 -25.49 7.09
N LEU A 102 12.69 -26.28 6.44
CA LEU A 102 13.95 -25.82 5.87
C LEU A 102 13.71 -24.76 4.77
N LEU A 103 12.76 -25.03 3.87
CA LEU A 103 12.41 -24.13 2.77
C LEU A 103 11.70 -22.86 3.28
N GLU A 104 10.78 -23.00 4.24
CA GLU A 104 10.12 -21.86 4.89
C GLU A 104 11.14 -20.96 5.60
N ALA A 105 12.07 -21.55 6.38
CA ALA A 105 13.13 -20.79 7.05
C ALA A 105 14.07 -20.09 6.07
N ALA A 106 14.38 -20.73 4.93
CA ALA A 106 15.19 -20.12 3.88
C ALA A 106 14.47 -18.94 3.21
N ASP A 107 13.15 -19.02 3.00
CA ASP A 107 12.36 -17.90 2.49
C ASP A 107 12.30 -16.73 3.47
N GLU A 108 12.17 -17.01 4.77
CA GLU A 108 12.13 -15.98 5.82
C GLU A 108 13.48 -15.28 6.02
N SER A 109 14.57 -15.99 5.77
CA SER A 109 15.94 -15.46 5.88
C SER A 109 16.53 -15.01 4.55
N ALA A 110 15.73 -15.00 3.47
CA ALA A 110 16.18 -14.59 2.17
C ALA A 110 16.66 -13.13 2.20
N THR A 111 17.93 -12.93 1.87
CA THR A 111 18.54 -11.61 1.71
C THR A 111 19.06 -11.46 0.29
N PHE A 112 19.06 -10.23 -0.23
CA PHE A 112 19.65 -9.93 -1.52
C PHE A 112 20.79 -8.91 -1.34
N PRO A 113 21.97 -9.37 -0.85
CA PRO A 113 23.07 -8.46 -0.52
C PRO A 113 23.57 -7.69 -1.74
N GLY A 114 23.53 -8.30 -2.92
CA GLY A 114 23.96 -7.69 -4.18
C GLY A 114 22.98 -6.69 -4.80
N PHE A 115 21.92 -6.27 -4.10
CA PHE A 115 20.95 -5.32 -4.67
C PHE A 115 21.60 -3.98 -5.06
N LEU A 116 22.54 -3.51 -4.25
CA LEU A 116 23.27 -2.26 -4.53
C LEU A 116 24.37 -2.42 -5.58
N ASP A 117 24.81 -3.65 -5.83
CA ASP A 117 25.80 -3.97 -6.88
C ASP A 117 25.16 -3.98 -8.28
N LEU A 118 23.81 -4.05 -8.35
CA LEU A 118 23.08 -3.86 -9.60
C LEU A 118 23.30 -2.44 -10.13
N SER A 119 23.33 -2.28 -11.45
CA SER A 119 23.34 -0.94 -12.06
C SER A 119 22.06 -0.16 -11.70
N ALA A 120 22.14 1.17 -11.69
CA ALA A 120 20.98 2.03 -11.39
C ALA A 120 19.77 1.69 -12.27
N LYS A 121 20.00 1.38 -13.57
CA LYS A 121 18.95 0.98 -14.50
C LYS A 121 18.22 -0.29 -14.03
N LEU A 122 18.96 -1.31 -13.58
CA LEU A 122 18.35 -2.55 -13.08
C LEU A 122 17.61 -2.33 -11.75
N ARG A 123 18.15 -1.49 -10.86
CA ARG A 123 17.45 -1.10 -9.62
C ARG A 123 16.13 -0.39 -9.91
N CYS A 124 16.12 0.55 -10.87
CA CYS A 124 14.91 1.23 -11.32
C CYS A 124 13.85 0.26 -11.83
N LEU A 125 14.23 -0.75 -12.64
CA LEU A 125 13.29 -1.79 -13.07
C LEU A 125 12.67 -2.54 -11.90
N VAL A 126 13.46 -2.87 -10.87
CA VAL A 126 12.94 -3.50 -9.66
C VAL A 126 11.95 -2.58 -8.93
N TYR A 127 12.24 -1.28 -8.82
CA TYR A 127 11.30 -0.32 -8.24
C TYR A 127 10.01 -0.21 -9.05
N GLU A 128 10.10 -0.17 -10.38
CA GLU A 128 8.93 -0.13 -11.28
C GLU A 128 8.05 -1.37 -11.11
N HIS A 129 8.65 -2.56 -11.09
CA HIS A 129 7.93 -3.80 -10.85
C HIS A 129 7.27 -3.82 -9.46
N TYR A 130 7.99 -3.37 -8.43
CA TYR A 130 7.44 -3.24 -7.08
C TYR A 130 6.24 -2.27 -7.05
N VAL A 131 6.39 -1.08 -7.61
CA VAL A 131 5.32 -0.06 -7.65
C VAL A 131 4.12 -0.54 -8.46
N ALA A 132 4.34 -1.24 -9.57
CA ALA A 132 3.28 -1.82 -10.40
C ALA A 132 2.49 -2.93 -9.69
N SER A 133 3.10 -3.61 -8.70
CA SER A 133 2.42 -4.61 -7.87
C SER A 133 1.50 -3.99 -6.80
N LEU A 134 1.64 -2.69 -6.53
CA LEU A 134 0.82 -1.99 -5.54
C LEU A 134 -0.56 -1.66 -6.10
N PRO A 135 -1.58 -1.46 -5.23
CA PRO A 135 -2.84 -0.89 -5.67
C PRO A 135 -2.62 0.45 -6.37
N LYS A 136 -3.28 0.64 -7.51
CA LYS A 136 -3.16 1.88 -8.30
C LYS A 136 -3.51 3.13 -7.48
N LYS A 137 -4.46 3.01 -6.54
CA LYS A 137 -4.94 4.07 -5.65
C LYS A 137 -4.60 3.69 -4.21
N LEU A 138 -3.81 4.52 -3.54
CA LEU A 138 -3.33 4.32 -2.17
C LEU A 138 -4.14 5.17 -1.18
N GLN A 139 -5.03 4.56 -0.42
CA GLN A 139 -5.92 5.18 0.58
C GLN A 139 -5.21 5.69 1.86
N VAL A 140 -4.12 5.06 2.25
CA VAL A 140 -3.29 5.37 3.43
C VAL A 140 -1.86 5.59 2.94
N PRO A 141 -1.59 6.76 2.33
CA PRO A 141 -0.32 7.00 1.68
C PRO A 141 0.83 7.12 2.68
N ALA A 142 1.98 6.61 2.27
CA ALA A 142 3.18 6.43 3.04
C ALA A 142 4.32 6.16 2.07
N GLN A 143 5.54 6.49 2.50
CA GLN A 143 6.71 6.14 1.72
C GLN A 143 6.91 4.62 1.73
N PRO A 144 7.22 4.01 0.57
CA PRO A 144 7.40 2.57 0.47
C PRO A 144 8.57 2.11 1.36
N PRO A 145 8.54 0.88 1.91
CA PRO A 145 9.60 0.36 2.78
C PRO A 145 11.00 0.48 2.18
N ILE A 146 11.14 0.25 0.87
CA ILE A 146 12.43 0.33 0.17
C ILE A 146 13.09 1.72 0.26
N ALA A 147 12.28 2.79 0.32
CA ALA A 147 12.74 4.17 0.46
C ALA A 147 13.19 4.54 1.89
N LYS A 148 13.07 3.61 2.85
CA LYS A 148 13.50 3.79 4.25
C LYS A 148 14.84 3.11 4.56
N VAL A 149 15.31 2.22 3.68
CA VAL A 149 16.51 1.42 3.92
C VAL A 149 17.76 2.28 3.91
N ASN A 150 17.96 3.10 2.87
CA ASN A 150 19.07 4.06 2.81
C ASN A 150 18.74 5.26 1.88
N LYS A 151 19.62 6.27 1.88
CA LYS A 151 19.43 7.50 1.10
C LYS A 151 19.43 7.27 -0.42
N LEU A 152 20.30 6.40 -0.94
CA LEU A 152 20.38 6.11 -2.37
C LEU A 152 19.07 5.50 -2.88
N LEU A 153 18.63 4.43 -2.22
CA LEU A 153 17.37 3.73 -2.53
C LEU A 153 16.17 4.67 -2.45
N ARG A 154 16.17 5.57 -1.45
CA ARG A 154 15.16 6.62 -1.32
C ARG A 154 15.14 7.55 -2.53
N THR A 155 16.29 8.05 -2.96
CA THR A 155 16.39 8.99 -4.08
C THR A 155 15.96 8.35 -5.41
N GLU A 156 16.25 7.07 -5.61
CA GLU A 156 15.89 6.36 -6.85
C GLU A 156 14.43 5.89 -6.86
N SER A 157 13.92 5.35 -5.75
CA SER A 157 12.59 4.73 -5.72
C SER A 157 11.43 5.70 -5.52
N LEU A 158 11.60 6.80 -4.78
CA LEU A 158 10.49 7.73 -4.49
C LEU A 158 9.90 8.39 -5.75
N PRO A 159 10.70 8.87 -6.71
CA PRO A 159 10.14 9.45 -7.94
C PRO A 159 9.29 8.43 -8.71
N ILE A 160 9.74 7.18 -8.79
CA ILE A 160 9.02 6.09 -9.48
C ILE A 160 7.71 5.78 -8.73
N PHE A 161 7.76 5.71 -7.40
CA PHE A 161 6.58 5.49 -6.57
C PHE A 161 5.53 6.60 -6.73
N TYR A 162 5.94 7.87 -6.61
CA TYR A 162 5.01 9.01 -6.72
C TYR A 162 4.48 9.24 -8.14
N HIS A 163 5.18 8.73 -9.15
CA HIS A 163 4.70 8.72 -10.53
C HIS A 163 3.74 7.56 -10.81
N GLY A 164 4.02 6.37 -10.28
CA GLY A 164 3.25 5.15 -10.54
C GLY A 164 1.97 5.01 -9.71
N CYS A 165 1.86 5.69 -8.57
CA CYS A 165 0.72 5.59 -7.67
C CYS A 165 -0.19 6.82 -7.68
N GLN A 166 -1.49 6.62 -7.51
CA GLN A 166 -2.45 7.66 -7.16
C GLN A 166 -2.58 7.75 -5.64
N ILE A 167 -2.19 8.89 -5.07
CA ILE A 167 -2.17 9.13 -3.63
C ILE A 167 -3.53 9.66 -3.18
N GLN A 168 -4.27 8.89 -2.38
CA GLN A 168 -5.55 9.32 -1.81
C GLN A 168 -5.36 9.98 -0.45
N LEU A 169 -5.92 11.17 -0.30
CA LEU A 169 -6.01 11.92 0.94
C LEU A 169 -7.47 11.97 1.37
N HIS A 170 -7.72 11.69 2.64
CA HIS A 170 -9.05 11.70 3.22
C HIS A 170 -9.31 13.02 3.96
N LEU A 171 -10.41 13.67 3.64
CA LEU A 171 -11.02 14.75 4.41
C LEU A 171 -12.16 14.17 5.26
N GLN A 172 -12.13 14.49 6.54
CA GLN A 172 -13.14 14.11 7.51
C GLN A 172 -13.79 15.37 8.08
N GLN A 173 -15.10 15.31 8.24
CA GLN A 173 -15.86 16.33 8.91
C GLN A 173 -15.67 16.21 10.43
N GLN A 174 -15.18 17.27 11.06
CA GLN A 174 -15.04 17.38 12.50
C GLN A 174 -16.01 18.44 13.05
N GLN A 175 -16.73 18.10 14.12
CA GLN A 175 -17.50 19.07 14.88
C GLN A 175 -16.55 19.82 15.83
N ARG A 176 -16.52 21.15 15.73
CA ARG A 176 -15.75 22.02 16.65
C ARG A 176 -16.69 23.10 17.19
N LYS A 177 -17.12 22.94 18.45
CA LYS A 177 -18.19 23.77 19.05
C LYS A 177 -19.44 23.70 18.17
N ASP A 178 -19.86 24.84 17.60
CA ASP A 178 -21.07 24.97 16.76
C ASP A 178 -20.80 24.93 15.26
N ARG A 179 -19.56 24.64 14.84
CA ARG A 179 -19.17 24.63 13.43
C ARG A 179 -18.65 23.28 12.99
N LYS A 180 -19.03 22.91 11.77
CA LYS A 180 -18.50 21.74 11.07
C LYS A 180 -17.34 22.22 10.20
N ILE A 181 -16.17 21.65 10.44
CA ILE A 181 -14.96 21.93 9.67
C ILE A 181 -14.48 20.67 8.98
N LEU A 182 -13.83 20.82 7.83
CA LEU A 182 -13.13 19.71 7.18
C LEU A 182 -11.67 19.70 7.59
N LYS A 183 -11.17 18.53 7.95
CA LYS A 183 -9.75 18.30 8.20
C LYS A 183 -9.29 17.05 7.50
N PHE A 184 -8.01 17.01 7.17
CA PHE A 184 -7.41 15.76 6.74
C PHE A 184 -7.49 14.73 7.87
N SER A 185 -7.71 13.47 7.51
CA SER A 185 -7.57 12.36 8.45
C SER A 185 -6.16 12.36 9.04
N ASN A 186 -5.99 11.74 10.22
CA ASN A 186 -4.69 11.68 10.87
C ASN A 186 -3.61 11.09 9.95
N ASP A 187 -3.92 10.03 9.21
CA ASP A 187 -2.95 9.41 8.29
C ASP A 187 -2.58 10.32 7.12
N SER A 188 -3.57 10.97 6.52
CA SER A 188 -3.34 11.93 5.43
C SER A 188 -2.48 13.09 5.94
N GLN A 189 -2.74 13.57 7.16
CA GLN A 189 -1.97 14.64 7.77
C GLN A 189 -0.53 14.22 8.08
N LEU A 190 -0.33 13.02 8.65
CA LEU A 190 0.98 12.46 8.92
C LEU A 190 1.78 12.25 7.63
N PHE A 191 1.13 11.74 6.58
CA PHE A 191 1.73 11.60 5.27
C PHE A 191 2.22 12.95 4.74
N LEU A 192 1.33 13.95 4.68
CA LEU A 192 1.68 15.30 4.20
C LEU A 192 2.82 15.92 5.01
N ASN A 193 2.77 15.80 6.35
CA ASN A 193 3.83 16.30 7.23
C ASN A 193 5.18 15.56 7.03
N SER A 194 5.16 14.34 6.51
CA SER A 194 6.37 13.53 6.26
C SER A 194 7.03 13.78 4.90
N LEU A 195 6.37 14.56 4.02
CA LEU A 195 6.88 14.86 2.69
C LEU A 195 7.91 15.98 2.75
N ALA A 196 9.04 15.79 2.06
CA ALA A 196 9.90 16.90 1.70
C ALA A 196 9.26 17.70 0.55
N PRO A 197 9.52 19.01 0.42
CA PRO A 197 8.98 19.83 -0.67
C PRO A 197 9.22 19.22 -2.05
N LYS A 198 10.44 18.70 -2.29
CA LYS A 198 10.80 18.02 -3.52
C LYS A 198 9.95 16.78 -3.80
N SER A 199 9.64 15.99 -2.77
CA SER A 199 8.81 14.78 -2.91
C SER A 199 7.36 15.11 -3.24
N LEU A 200 6.84 16.23 -2.73
CA LEU A 200 5.49 16.68 -3.09
C LEU A 200 5.40 17.02 -4.58
N ALA A 201 6.41 17.67 -5.14
CA ALA A 201 6.48 18.01 -6.56
C ALA A 201 6.58 16.77 -7.48
N GLU A 202 6.99 15.62 -6.93
CA GLU A 202 7.06 14.34 -7.66
C GLU A 202 5.71 13.60 -7.68
N ILE A 203 4.72 14.02 -6.88
CA ILE A 203 3.38 13.41 -6.90
C ILE A 203 2.64 13.85 -8.15
N HIS A 204 2.28 12.90 -9.01
CA HIS A 204 1.60 13.19 -10.28
C HIS A 204 0.07 13.08 -10.17
N SER A 205 -0.42 12.24 -9.26
CA SER A 205 -1.86 12.01 -9.10
C SER A 205 -2.23 12.02 -7.63
N LEU A 206 -3.03 13.01 -7.25
CA LEU A 206 -3.67 13.12 -5.94
C LEU A 206 -5.16 12.83 -6.10
N HIS A 207 -5.73 12.15 -5.13
CA HIS A 207 -7.16 11.92 -5.01
C HIS A 207 -7.61 12.44 -3.65
N ILE A 208 -8.59 13.32 -3.59
CA ILE A 208 -9.13 13.80 -2.32
C ILE A 208 -10.52 13.18 -2.15
N ALA A 209 -10.64 12.29 -1.16
CA ALA A 209 -11.90 11.70 -0.75
C ALA A 209 -12.42 12.42 0.49
N CYS A 210 -13.68 12.82 0.53
CA CYS A 210 -14.29 13.56 1.63
C CYS A 210 -15.48 12.78 2.18
N SER A 211 -15.48 12.48 3.48
CA SER A 211 -16.60 11.85 4.18
C SER A 211 -17.38 12.90 4.99
N LEU A 212 -18.63 13.14 4.60
CA LEU A 212 -19.55 14.03 5.30
C LEU A 212 -20.50 13.21 6.18
N GLY A 213 -20.32 13.23 7.50
CA GLY A 213 -21.19 12.56 8.46
C GLY A 213 -20.52 11.46 9.29
N SER A 214 -21.23 11.00 10.34
CA SER A 214 -20.77 9.97 11.28
C SER A 214 -21.13 8.54 10.88
N SER A 215 -22.02 8.36 9.89
CA SER A 215 -22.41 7.03 9.39
C SER A 215 -21.59 6.67 8.15
N ALA A 216 -21.04 5.45 8.13
CA ALA A 216 -20.32 4.86 7.00
C ALA A 216 -21.16 4.76 5.70
N SER A 217 -22.47 5.03 5.78
CA SER A 217 -23.40 5.01 4.65
C SER A 217 -23.49 6.33 3.86
N TYR A 218 -22.83 7.42 4.29
CA TYR A 218 -22.90 8.68 3.55
C TYR A 218 -21.88 8.72 2.42
N MET A 219 -22.41 8.94 1.22
CA MET A 219 -21.71 9.11 -0.05
C MET A 219 -20.53 10.07 0.09
N GLY A 220 -19.32 9.56 -0.11
CA GLY A 220 -18.11 10.39 -0.09
C GLY A 220 -17.99 11.22 -1.37
N HIS A 221 -17.56 12.48 -1.23
CA HIS A 221 -17.17 13.28 -2.40
C HIS A 221 -15.74 12.95 -2.80
N GLU A 222 -15.51 12.74 -4.09
CA GLU A 222 -14.19 12.40 -4.62
C GLU A 222 -13.73 13.45 -5.63
N ILE A 223 -12.47 13.86 -5.54
CA ILE A 223 -11.85 14.84 -6.45
C ILE A 223 -10.51 14.28 -6.91
N ASP A 224 -10.34 14.09 -8.23
CA ASP A 224 -9.06 13.71 -8.83
C ASP A 224 -8.26 14.95 -9.25
N ILE A 225 -7.04 15.06 -8.77
CA ILE A 225 -6.10 16.13 -9.11
C ILE A 225 -4.92 15.51 -9.84
N GLN A 226 -4.74 15.88 -11.11
CA GLN A 226 -3.57 15.50 -11.89
C GLN A 226 -2.59 16.68 -11.92
N LEU A 227 -1.40 16.46 -11.36
CA LEU A 227 -0.30 17.42 -11.37
C LEU A 227 0.57 17.12 -12.59
N LYS A 228 0.61 18.04 -13.56
CA LYS A 228 1.48 17.88 -14.75
C LYS A 228 2.84 18.52 -14.48
N LYS A 229 3.90 17.74 -14.68
CA LYS A 229 5.27 18.22 -14.75
C LYS A 229 5.46 18.96 -16.08
N SER A 230 5.29 20.27 -16.05
CA SER A 230 5.53 21.16 -17.20
C SER A 230 6.36 22.33 -16.69
N GLU A 231 7.22 22.93 -17.54
CA GLU A 231 7.98 24.16 -17.24
C GLU A 231 7.07 25.30 -16.73
N LYS A 232 5.76 25.19 -16.96
CA LYS A 232 4.70 25.94 -16.31
C LYS A 232 3.82 24.94 -15.56
N ALA A 233 4.06 24.69 -14.28
CA ALA A 233 3.33 23.71 -13.48
C ALA A 233 1.80 23.94 -13.60
N GLY A 234 1.14 23.10 -14.40
CA GLY A 234 -0.28 23.15 -14.67
C GLY A 234 -1.00 22.12 -13.81
N VAL A 235 -1.89 22.55 -12.93
CA VAL A 235 -2.75 21.62 -12.18
C VAL A 235 -3.99 21.35 -13.04
N GLN A 236 -4.13 20.12 -13.56
CA GLN A 236 -5.35 19.70 -14.23
C GLN A 236 -6.25 19.01 -13.20
N VAL A 237 -7.25 19.72 -12.69
CA VAL A 237 -8.28 19.13 -11.83
C VAL A 237 -9.29 18.41 -12.70
N LYS A 238 -9.33 17.07 -12.62
CA LYS A 238 -10.36 16.24 -13.28
C LYS A 238 -11.41 15.90 -12.24
N LYS A 239 -12.62 16.45 -12.38
CA LYS A 239 -13.70 16.20 -11.44
C LYS A 239 -14.44 14.92 -11.83
N ARG A 240 -14.54 13.96 -10.91
CA ARG A 240 -15.36 12.76 -11.08
C ARG A 240 -16.23 12.58 -9.85
N PHE A 241 -17.54 12.75 -10.03
CA PHE A 241 -18.51 12.52 -8.96
C PHE A 241 -18.98 11.06 -9.04
N LYS A 242 -18.83 10.33 -7.95
CA LYS A 242 -19.46 9.02 -7.78
C LYS A 242 -20.60 9.16 -6.78
N GLY A 243 -21.84 9.25 -7.29
CA GLY A 243 -23.03 9.15 -6.46
C GLY A 243 -24.33 9.66 -7.09
N PHE A 244 -25.45 9.07 -6.69
CA PHE A 244 -26.79 9.54 -7.04
C PHE A 244 -27.17 10.74 -6.15
N MET A 245 -27.37 11.88 -6.81
CA MET A 245 -28.16 13.05 -6.39
C MET A 245 -27.57 14.15 -5.49
N LEU A 246 -27.96 15.36 -5.92
CA LEU A 246 -27.88 16.69 -5.32
C LEU A 246 -26.47 17.26 -5.09
N GLN A 247 -25.99 18.03 -6.07
CA GLN A 247 -25.01 19.10 -5.86
C GLN A 247 -25.55 20.11 -4.83
N ASN A 248 -25.52 19.75 -3.56
CA ASN A 248 -25.88 20.67 -2.49
C ASN A 248 -24.87 21.83 -2.50
N ALA A 249 -25.32 23.03 -2.12
CA ALA A 249 -24.47 24.24 -2.09
C ALA A 249 -23.14 24.02 -1.34
N ARG A 250 -23.15 23.13 -0.35
CA ARG A 250 -21.98 22.65 0.41
C ARG A 250 -20.90 22.01 -0.47
N THR A 251 -21.29 21.09 -1.35
CA THR A 251 -20.35 20.41 -2.25
C THR A 251 -19.75 21.40 -3.25
N ARG A 252 -20.59 22.29 -3.80
CA ARG A 252 -20.12 23.38 -4.67
C ARG A 252 -19.13 24.31 -3.95
N SER A 253 -19.34 24.63 -2.67
CA SER A 253 -18.42 25.48 -1.90
C SER A 253 -17.06 24.84 -1.70
N ILE A 254 -17.00 23.55 -1.32
CA ILE A 254 -15.74 22.81 -1.18
C ILE A 254 -15.03 22.69 -2.53
N GLU A 255 -15.79 22.38 -3.59
CA GLU A 255 -15.26 22.30 -4.95
C GLU A 255 -14.69 23.62 -5.44
N VAL A 256 -15.40 24.73 -5.22
CA VAL A 256 -14.95 26.09 -5.58
C VAL A 256 -13.72 26.44 -4.77
N ALA A 257 -13.71 26.21 -3.45
CA ALA A 257 -12.54 26.48 -2.61
C ALA A 257 -11.29 25.71 -3.07
N LEU A 258 -11.43 24.42 -3.39
CA LEU A 258 -10.31 23.60 -3.91
C LEU A 258 -9.90 24.04 -5.32
N SER A 259 -10.87 24.25 -6.22
CA SER A 259 -10.60 24.64 -7.61
C SER A 259 -9.93 26.02 -7.67
N ASP A 260 -10.47 27.01 -6.97
CA ASP A 260 -9.95 28.37 -6.90
C ASP A 260 -8.54 28.38 -6.32
N PHE A 261 -8.30 27.57 -5.29
CA PHE A 261 -6.98 27.44 -4.71
C PHE A 261 -5.95 26.90 -5.73
N PHE A 262 -6.22 25.74 -6.33
CA PHE A 262 -5.27 25.12 -7.25
C PHE A 262 -5.11 25.92 -8.56
N ASN A 263 -6.17 26.60 -9.03
CA ASN A 263 -6.12 27.48 -10.19
C ASN A 263 -5.29 28.74 -9.92
N GLN A 264 -5.44 29.38 -8.75
CA GLN A 264 -4.65 30.54 -8.34
C GLN A 264 -3.14 30.22 -8.28
N GLU A 265 -2.78 29.06 -7.71
CA GLU A 265 -1.38 28.65 -7.65
C GLU A 265 -0.80 28.30 -9.02
N SER A 266 -1.58 27.65 -9.89
CA SER A 266 -1.13 27.33 -11.25
C SER A 266 -0.88 28.58 -12.12
N GLN A 267 -1.71 29.61 -12.01
CA GLN A 267 -1.53 30.87 -12.74
C GLN A 267 -0.25 31.62 -12.34
N ARG A 268 0.22 31.43 -11.11
CA ARG A 268 1.45 32.05 -10.62
C ARG A 268 2.73 31.38 -11.15
N LYS A 269 2.62 30.34 -11.98
CA LYS A 269 3.74 29.47 -12.42
C LYS A 269 4.58 28.96 -11.25
N LYS A 270 4.02 28.91 -10.04
CA LYS A 270 4.72 28.36 -8.88
C LYS A 270 4.52 26.85 -8.89
N GLU A 271 5.59 26.11 -8.62
CA GLU A 271 5.47 24.69 -8.30
C GLU A 271 4.49 24.53 -7.12
N LEU A 272 3.71 23.45 -7.10
CA LEU A 272 2.82 23.18 -5.97
C LEU A 272 3.68 22.99 -4.72
N THR A 273 3.77 24.03 -3.91
CA THR A 273 4.55 24.00 -2.68
C THR A 273 3.77 23.31 -1.57
N ILE A 274 4.49 22.80 -0.58
CA ILE A 274 3.89 22.26 0.65
C ILE A 274 3.05 23.36 1.32
N GLU A 275 3.57 24.58 1.32
CA GLU A 275 2.87 25.78 1.80
C GLU A 275 1.56 26.01 1.05
N GLY A 276 1.53 25.73 -0.26
CA GLY A 276 0.32 25.75 -1.06
C GLY A 276 -0.69 24.71 -0.60
N VAL A 277 -0.31 23.44 -0.45
CA VAL A 277 -1.22 22.41 0.07
C VAL A 277 -1.72 22.75 1.49
N TYR A 278 -0.87 23.30 2.36
CA TYR A 278 -1.28 23.79 3.67
C TYR A 278 -2.13 25.07 3.62
N ALA A 279 -1.98 25.91 2.60
CA ALA A 279 -2.83 27.07 2.38
C ALA A 279 -4.22 26.65 1.88
N ALA A 280 -4.29 25.64 0.99
CA ALA A 280 -5.53 24.98 0.60
C ALA A 280 -6.23 24.40 1.83
N ARG A 281 -5.47 23.69 2.67
CA ARG A 281 -5.95 23.15 3.95
C ARG A 281 -6.50 24.26 4.85
N ARG A 282 -5.76 25.36 5.04
CA ARG A 282 -6.22 26.50 5.86
C ARG A 282 -7.53 27.09 5.32
N LYS A 283 -7.62 27.32 4.01
CA LYS A 283 -8.87 27.79 3.38
C LYS A 283 -10.04 26.81 3.58
N LEU A 284 -9.78 25.50 3.51
CA LEU A 284 -10.79 24.47 3.80
C LEU A 284 -11.21 24.46 5.28
N GLU A 285 -10.28 24.64 6.20
CA GLU A 285 -10.57 24.73 7.64
C GLU A 285 -11.41 25.97 7.98
N ASP A 286 -11.22 27.07 7.24
CA ASP A 286 -12.00 28.31 7.35
C ASP A 286 -13.39 28.22 6.68
N THR A 287 -13.60 27.23 5.80
CA THR A 287 -14.86 27.03 5.10
C THR A 287 -15.84 26.32 6.04
N VAL A 288 -16.79 27.07 6.59
CA VAL A 288 -17.85 26.54 7.47
C VAL A 288 -18.83 25.73 6.63
N VAL A 289 -19.02 24.45 6.98
CA VAL A 289 -19.94 23.52 6.30
C VAL A 289 -21.31 23.47 6.98
#